data_AF-A0A2G2V502-F1
#
_entry.id   AF-A0A2G2V502-F1
#
_cell.length_a   1.000
_cell.length_b   1.000
_cell.length_c   1.000
_cell.angle_alpha   90.00
_cell.angle_beta   90.00
_cell.angle_gamma   90.00
#
_symmetry.space_group_name_H-M   'P 1'
#
loop_
_entity.id
_entity.type
_entity.pdbx_description
1 polymer ?
#
loop_
_entity_poly.entity_id
_entity_poly.type
_entity_poly.pdbx_seq_one_letter_code
_entity_poly.pdbx_strand_id
1 'polypeptide(L)' 'MKFQVVILVLLALLLTTTSAQQCGRQAGGRACANRLCCSQYGYCGSTPAYCGAGCQSNCARSATGEGENVNNGGPN' A
#
# COMPACT_ATOMS: atom_id res chain seq x y z
N MET A 1 -23.79 27.02 -16.56
CA MET A 1 -24.18 26.49 -15.23
C MET A 1 -24.29 24.96 -15.23
N LYS A 2 -25.25 24.34 -15.97
CA LYS A 2 -25.43 22.87 -15.97
C LYS A 2 -24.21 22.09 -16.50
N PHE A 3 -23.59 22.54 -17.59
CA PHE A 3 -22.36 21.92 -18.12
C PHE A 3 -21.15 22.06 -17.19
N GLN A 4 -21.01 23.19 -16.48
CA GLN A 4 -19.94 23.37 -15.49
C GLN A 4 -20.10 22.41 -14.31
N VAL A 5 -21.33 22.15 -13.86
CA VAL A 5 -21.60 21.14 -12.83
C VAL A 5 -21.25 19.74 -13.34
N VAL A 6 -21.57 19.41 -14.60
CA VAL A 6 -21.21 18.11 -15.20
C VAL A 6 -19.69 17.93 -15.31
N ILE A 7 -18.95 18.98 -15.70
CA ILE A 7 -17.47 18.96 -15.78
C ILE A 7 -16.84 18.80 -14.38
N LEU A 8 -17.36 19.51 -13.37
CA LEU A 8 -16.89 19.38 -11.99
C LEU A 8 -17.17 18.00 -11.38
N VAL A 9 -18.32 17.39 -11.70
CA VAL A 9 -18.66 16.03 -11.25
C VAL A 9 -17.81 14.97 -11.94
N LEU A 10 -17.53 15.10 -13.24
CA LEU A 10 -16.61 14.21 -13.98
C LEU A 10 -15.17 14.30 -13.45
N LEU A 11 -14.69 15.52 -13.12
CA LEU A 11 -13.37 15.71 -12.53
C LEU A 11 -13.28 15.10 -11.12
N ALA A 12 -14.35 15.20 -10.34
CA ALA A 12 -14.44 14.57 -9.02
C ALA A 12 -14.46 13.04 -9.10
N LEU A 13 -15.14 12.46 -10.10
CA LEU A 13 -15.15 11.01 -10.35
C LEU A 13 -13.78 10.44 -10.77
N LEU A 14 -12.93 11.25 -11.44
CA LEU A 14 -11.55 10.86 -11.76
C LEU A 14 -10.64 10.82 -10.52
N LEU A 15 -10.99 11.56 -9.46
CA LEU A 15 -10.25 11.61 -8.19
C LEU A 15 -10.68 10.51 -7.22
N THR A 16 -11.80 9.84 -7.48
CA THR A 16 -12.30 8.79 -6.60
C THR A 16 -11.61 7.46 -6.88
N THR A 17 -10.69 7.15 -5.97
CA THR A 17 -10.41 5.81 -5.42
C THR A 17 -9.53 4.87 -6.22
N THR A 18 -8.23 5.19 -6.30
CA THR A 18 -7.21 4.15 -6.06
C THR A 18 -7.03 4.03 -4.54
N SER A 19 -7.82 3.18 -3.88
CA SER A 19 -7.70 2.91 -2.45
C SER A 19 -6.44 2.10 -2.16
N ALA A 20 -5.27 2.72 -2.31
CA ALA A 20 -4.06 2.14 -1.74
C ALA A 20 -4.23 2.12 -0.22
N GLN A 21 -4.24 0.92 0.37
CA GLN A 21 -4.40 0.73 1.82
C GLN A 21 -3.35 1.58 2.53
N GLN A 22 -3.79 2.51 3.37
CA GLN A 22 -2.89 3.37 4.13
C GLN A 22 -2.39 2.63 5.37
N CYS A 23 -1.13 2.88 5.72
CA CYS A 23 -0.43 2.19 6.80
C CYS A 23 0.57 3.11 7.49
N GLY A 24 1.18 2.64 8.58
CA GLY A 24 2.26 3.32 9.26
C GLY A 24 1.79 4.60 9.95
N ARG A 25 2.70 5.54 10.17
CA ARG A 25 2.44 6.77 10.93
C ARG A 25 1.33 7.63 10.33
N GLN A 26 1.13 7.55 9.01
CA GLN A 26 0.08 8.25 8.26
C GLN A 26 -1.33 7.68 8.53
N ALA A 27 -1.41 6.44 9.04
CA ALA A 27 -2.65 5.74 9.33
C ALA A 27 -2.74 5.29 10.80
N GLY A 28 -2.14 6.06 11.72
CA GLY A 28 -2.20 5.76 13.16
C GLY A 28 -1.50 4.46 13.56
N GLY A 29 -0.45 4.06 12.81
CA GLY A 29 0.28 2.82 13.04
C GLY A 29 -0.37 1.57 12.45
N ARG A 30 -1.42 1.71 11.63
CA ARG A 30 -2.07 0.56 10.98
C ARG A 30 -1.08 -0.22 10.13
N ALA A 31 -1.10 -1.55 10.27
CA ALA A 31 -0.33 -2.45 9.42
C ALA A 31 -1.08 -2.75 8.12
N CYS A 32 -0.33 -3.11 7.08
CA CYS A 32 -0.89 -3.58 5.84
C CYS A 32 -1.46 -5.00 5.95
N ALA A 33 -2.57 -5.27 5.25
CA ALA A 33 -3.08 -6.63 5.08
C ALA A 33 -2.12 -7.48 4.23
N ASN A 34 -2.30 -8.80 4.24
CA ASN A 34 -1.49 -9.77 3.47
C ASN A 34 0.03 -9.64 3.67
N ARG A 35 0.43 -9.10 4.83
CA ARG A 35 1.83 -8.79 5.16
C ARG A 35 2.54 -8.02 4.03
N LEU A 36 1.83 -7.09 3.39
CA LEU A 36 2.46 -6.16 2.45
C LEU A 36 3.35 -5.17 3.21
N CYS A 37 4.38 -4.67 2.55
CA CYS A 37 5.26 -3.66 3.12
C CYS A 37 4.54 -2.32 3.21
N CYS A 38 4.78 -1.60 4.30
CA CYS A 38 4.35 -0.23 4.43
C CYS A 38 5.46 0.71 3.99
N SER A 39 5.26 1.43 2.89
CA SER A 39 6.23 2.39 2.38
C SER A 39 6.49 3.53 3.36
N GLN A 40 7.57 4.28 3.14
CA GLN A 40 7.83 5.50 3.90
C GLN A 40 6.68 6.53 3.83
N TYR A 41 5.91 6.48 2.74
CA TYR A 41 4.76 7.37 2.50
C TYR A 41 3.45 6.85 3.10
N GLY A 42 3.46 5.66 3.71
CA GLY A 42 2.28 5.11 4.38
C GLY A 42 1.32 4.42 3.43
N TYR A 43 1.84 3.75 2.40
CA TYR A 43 1.06 2.94 1.48
C TYR A 43 1.52 1.48 1.47
N CYS A 44 0.58 0.57 1.28
CA CYS A 44 0.86 -0.86 1.21
C CYS A 44 1.27 -1.31 -0.20
N GLY A 45 2.32 -2.12 -0.28
CA GLY A 45 2.74 -2.77 -1.53
C GLY A 45 3.84 -3.81 -1.31
N SER A 46 4.22 -4.52 -2.37
CA SER A 46 5.22 -5.60 -2.33
C SER A 46 6.49 -5.29 -3.14
N THR A 47 6.53 -4.19 -3.87
CA THR A 47 7.69 -3.83 -4.70
C THR A 47 8.76 -3.13 -3.85
N PRO A 48 10.01 -3.03 -4.33
CA PRO A 48 11.09 -2.32 -3.63
C PRO A 48 10.77 -0.87 -3.27
N ALA A 49 9.87 -0.20 -4.01
CA ALA A 49 9.41 1.14 -3.66
C ALA A 49 8.63 1.21 -2.33
N TYR A 50 8.01 0.10 -1.91
CA TYR A 50 7.26 -0.01 -0.65
C TYR A 50 8.08 -0.68 0.45
N CYS A 51 8.87 -1.68 0.07
CA CYS A 51 9.62 -2.49 1.01
C CYS A 51 11.05 -1.96 1.26
N GLY A 52 11.52 -1.00 0.46
CA GLY A 52 12.91 -0.52 0.47
C GLY A 52 13.25 0.42 1.63
N ALA A 53 14.21 1.30 1.40
CA ALA A 53 14.63 2.29 2.41
C ALA A 53 13.44 3.12 2.89
N GLY A 54 13.35 3.32 4.21
CA GLY A 54 12.26 4.08 4.83
C GLY A 54 10.95 3.29 5.02
N CYS A 55 10.90 2.01 4.65
CA CYS A 55 9.77 1.16 4.97
C CYS A 55 9.47 1.15 6.48
N GLN A 56 8.18 1.23 6.82
CA GLN A 56 7.70 1.41 8.20
C GLN A 56 7.29 0.08 8.86
N SER A 57 6.81 -0.90 8.09
CA SER A 57 6.40 -2.22 8.62
C SER A 57 6.41 -3.29 7.51
N ASN A 58 6.56 -4.56 7.90
CA ASN A 58 6.65 -5.72 6.99
C ASN A 58 7.79 -5.63 5.94
N CYS A 59 8.86 -4.90 6.24
CA CYS A 59 9.94 -4.57 5.30
C CYS A 59 10.84 -5.76 4.91
N ALA A 60 10.83 -6.83 5.70
CA ALA A 60 11.67 -8.00 5.49
C ALA A 60 11.43 -8.73 4.14
N ARG A 61 10.30 -8.47 3.46
CA ARG A 61 10.05 -9.00 2.11
C ARG A 61 10.95 -8.39 1.03
N SER A 62 11.65 -7.29 1.32
CA SER A 62 12.64 -6.69 0.40
C SER A 62 13.92 -7.48 0.22
N ALA A 63 14.30 -8.32 1.18
CA ALA A 63 15.62 -8.94 1.15
C ALA A 63 15.73 -10.04 0.08
N THR A 64 14.61 -10.56 -0.39
CA THR A 64 14.55 -11.64 -1.36
C THR A 64 13.38 -11.34 -2.29
N GLY A 65 13.68 -10.84 -3.49
CA GLY A 65 12.68 -10.50 -4.50
C GLY A 65 12.00 -11.74 -5.08
N GLU A 66 11.21 -12.46 -4.28
CA GLU A 66 10.51 -13.64 -4.75
C GLU A 66 9.09 -13.70 -4.20
N GLY A 67 8.18 -14.04 -5.11
CA GLY A 67 6.83 -14.45 -4.79
C GLY A 67 6.81 -15.57 -3.75
N GLU A 68 5.67 -15.65 -3.09
CA GLU A 68 5.32 -16.65 -2.11
C GLU A 68 5.74 -18.08 -2.52
N ASN A 69 6.48 -18.76 -1.65
CA ASN A 69 6.39 -20.22 -1.53
C ASN A 69 6.35 -20.56 -0.04
N VAL A 70 5.13 -20.58 0.52
CA VAL A 70 4.86 -21.28 1.77
C VAL A 70 4.94 -22.77 1.46
N ASN A 71 6.10 -23.36 1.67
CA ASN A 71 6.25 -24.81 1.81
C ASN A 71 6.96 -25.10 3.13
N ASN A 72 6.12 -25.31 4.15
CA ASN A 72 6.32 -26.08 5.39
C ASN A 72 7.45 -25.71 6.35
N GLY A 73 7.05 -25.48 7.60
CA GLY A 73 7.95 -25.48 8.76
C GLY A 73 7.58 -24.39 9.76
N GLY A 74 6.48 -24.57 10.49
CA GLY A 74 6.28 -23.84 11.74
C GLY A 74 7.45 -24.12 12.69
N PRO A 75 7.89 -23.14 13.50
CA PRO A 75 8.94 -23.40 14.45
C PRO A 75 8.39 -24.31 15.56
N ASN A 76 9.17 -25.34 15.88
CA ASN A 76 9.14 -26.11 17.11
C ASN A 76 9.04 -25.19 18.34
#